data_AF-A7U5J7-F1
#
_entry.id   AF-A7U5J7-F1
#
_cell.length_a   1.000
_cell.length_b   1.000
_cell.length_c   1.000
_cell.angle_alpha   90.00
_cell.angle_beta   90.00
_cell.angle_gamma   90.00
#
_symmetry.space_group_name_H-M   'P 1'
#
loop_
_entity.id
_entity.type
_entity.pdbx_description
1 polymer ?
#
loop_
_entity_poly.entity_id
_entity_poly.type
_entity_poly.pdbx_seq_one_letter_code
_entity_poly.pdbx_strand_id
1 'polypeptide(L)' 'MPSISTNIILAFTIALTGMLVFRSHLMSSLLCLEGMMLSMFILSILLIMNMHYTVSFIMPMS' A
#
# COMPACT_ATOMS: atom_id res chain seq x y z
N MET A 1 -12.23 0.34 -7.07
CA MET A 1 -11.05 0.48 -7.95
C MET A 1 -10.06 -0.66 -7.66
N PRO A 2 -10.35 -1.89 -8.10
CA PRO A 2 -9.54 -3.07 -7.76
C PRO A 2 -8.13 -3.03 -8.36
N SER A 3 -7.95 -2.37 -9.51
CA SER A 3 -6.67 -2.24 -10.23
C SER A 3 -5.61 -1.45 -9.45
N ILE A 4 -6.02 -0.44 -8.68
CA ILE A 4 -5.08 0.38 -7.89
C ILE A 4 -4.58 -0.41 -6.69
N SER A 5 -5.47 -1.11 -5.98
CA SER A 5 -5.08 -1.98 -4.87
C SER A 5 -4.12 -3.09 -5.31
N THR A 6 -4.34 -3.73 -6.47
CA THR A 6 -3.43 -4.76 -6.99
C THR A 6 -2.05 -4.19 -7.32
N ASN A 7 -1.97 -2.98 -7.88
CA ASN A 7 -0.68 -2.33 -8.15
C ASN A 7 0.08 -1.98 -6.88
N ILE A 8 -0.61 -1.49 -5.84
CA ILE A 8 0.03 -1.16 -4.55
C ILE A 8 0.56 -2.43 -3.87
N ILE A 9 -0.22 -3.53 -3.90
CA ILE A 9 0.22 -4.83 -3.39
C ILE A 9 1.44 -5.33 -4.17
N LEU A 10 1.43 -5.21 -5.50
CA LEU A 10 2.56 -5.60 -6.34
C LEU A 10 3.81 -4.78 -5.99
N ALA A 11 3.69 -3.46 -5.83
CA ALA A 11 4.78 -2.59 -5.41
C ALA A 11 5.35 -2.98 -4.03
N PHE A 12 4.48 -3.32 -3.07
CA PHE A 12 4.90 -3.83 -1.76
C PHE A 12 5.66 -5.15 -1.89
N THR A 13 5.18 -6.10 -2.70
CA THR A 13 5.90 -7.37 -2.92
C THR A 13 7.25 -7.18 -3.61
N ILE A 14 7.37 -6.24 -4.55
CA ILE A 14 8.65 -5.93 -5.21
C ILE A 14 9.62 -5.32 -4.20
N ALA A 15 9.19 -4.37 -3.37
CA ALA A 15 10.02 -3.80 -2.33
C ALA A 15 10.44 -4.85 -1.27
N LEU A 16 9.53 -5.76 -0.91
CA LEU A 16 9.83 -6.87 -0.01
C LEU A 16 10.87 -7.82 -0.61
N THR A 17 10.74 -8.18 -1.90
CA THR A 17 11.74 -9.00 -2.59
C THR A 17 13.09 -8.29 -2.72
N GLY A 18 13.10 -6.99 -2.99
CA GLY A 18 14.32 -6.17 -3.04
C GLY A 18 15.05 -6.11 -1.70
N MET A 19 14.31 -6.12 -0.59
CA MET A 19 14.88 -6.15 0.75
C MET A 19 15.43 -7.55 1.10
N LEU A 20 14.71 -8.63 0.77
CA LEU A 20 15.14 -10.01 1.01
C LEU A 20 16.38 -10.41 0.21
N VAL A 21 16.65 -9.78 -0.94
CA VAL A 21 17.81 -10.06 -1.80
C VAL A 21 19.11 -9.38 -1.31
N PHE A 22 19.12 -8.79 -0.12
CA PHE A 22 20.29 -8.25 0.63
C PHE A 22 21.66 -8.28 -0.08
N ARG A 23 21.85 -7.36 -1.03
CA ARG A 23 23.18 -7.08 -1.59
C ARG A 23 23.83 -5.98 -0.75
N SER A 24 24.55 -6.37 0.32
CA SER A 24 25.60 -5.68 1.10
C SER A 24 25.52 -4.18 1.45
N HIS A 25 24.60 -3.39 0.90
CA HIS A 25 24.55 -1.94 1.02
C HIS A 25 23.30 -1.54 1.81
N LEU A 26 23.52 -1.15 3.06
CA LEU A 26 22.51 -0.81 4.06
C LEU A 26 21.57 0.33 3.61
N MET A 27 22.07 1.27 2.79
CA MET A 27 21.26 2.39 2.30
C MET A 27 20.15 1.95 1.35
N SER A 28 20.36 0.91 0.53
CA SER A 28 19.34 0.39 -0.38
C SER A 28 18.20 -0.31 0.36
N SER A 29 18.50 -1.02 1.46
CA SER A 29 17.47 -1.60 2.33
C SER A 29 16.64 -0.52 3.05
N LEU A 30 17.27 0.59 3.44
CA LEU A 30 16.58 1.73 4.07
C LEU A 30 15.57 2.39 3.12
N LEU A 31 15.98 2.67 1.88
CA LEU A 31 15.07 3.17 0.84
C LEU A 31 13.94 2.19 0.52
N CYS A 32 14.20 0.87 0.55
CA CYS A 32 13.16 -0.14 0.38
C CYS A 32 12.16 -0.16 1.55
N LEU A 33 12.63 0.06 2.78
CA LEU A 33 11.77 0.20 3.96
C LEU A 33 10.90 1.47 3.91
N GLU A 34 11.45 2.58 3.44
CA GLU A 34 10.66 3.80 3.18
C GLU A 34 9.56 3.54 2.14
N GLY A 35 9.89 2.85 1.04
CA GLY A 35 8.90 2.45 0.02
C GLY A 35 7.82 1.50 0.54
N MET A 36 8.17 0.58 1.44
CA MET A 36 7.21 -0.30 2.11
C MET A 36 6.27 0.47 3.06
N MET A 37 6.77 1.44 3.83
CA MET A 37 5.91 2.30 4.66
C MET A 37 4.94 3.13 3.81
N LEU A 38 5.42 3.70 2.72
CA LEU A 38 4.62 4.56 1.85
C LEU A 38 3.49 3.76 1.15
N SER A 39 3.79 2.55 0.68
CA SER A 39 2.77 1.67 0.07
C SER A 39 1.69 1.23 1.07
N MET A 40 2.06 0.91 2.32
CA MET A 40 1.09 0.60 3.38
C MET A 40 0.24 1.81 3.76
N PHE A 41 0.81 3.01 3.75
CA PHE A 41 0.08 4.25 3.99
C PHE A 41 -0.94 4.57 2.89
N ILE A 42 -0.58 4.38 1.62
CA ILE A 42 -1.53 4.59 0.51
C ILE A 42 -2.67 3.54 0.57
N LEU A 43 -2.34 2.29 0.89
CA LEU A 43 -3.35 1.22 1.02
C LEU A 43 -4.36 1.54 2.14
N SER A 44 -3.90 2.03 3.29
CA SER A 44 -4.77 2.37 4.42
C SER A 44 -5.69 3.55 4.11
N ILE A 45 -5.18 4.61 3.46
CA ILE A 45 -6.01 5.73 2.99
C ILE A 45 -7.08 5.23 2.02
N LEU A 46 -6.69 4.39 1.05
CA LEU A 46 -7.61 3.88 0.04
C LEU A 46 -8.72 3.03 0.67
N LEU A 47 -8.39 2.25 1.70
CA LEU A 47 -9.35 1.47 2.48
C LEU A 47 -10.30 2.37 3.26
N ILE A 48 -9.79 3.38 3.97
CA ILE A 48 -10.60 4.34 4.74
C ILE A 48 -11.55 5.10 3.81
N MET A 49 -11.08 5.57 2.66
CA MET A 49 -11.90 6.27 1.67
C MET A 49 -13.01 5.37 1.10
N ASN A 50 -12.70 4.09 0.86
CA ASN A 50 -13.69 3.13 0.40
C ASN A 50 -14.76 2.87 1.47
N MET A 51 -14.36 2.72 2.73
CA MET A 51 -15.28 2.55 3.86
C MET A 51 -16.15 3.80 4.09
N HIS A 52 -15.58 5.00 3.95
CA HIS A 52 -16.37 6.23 4.03
C HIS A 52 -17.39 6.33 2.89
N TYR A 53 -17.02 5.93 1.67
CA TYR A 53 -17.93 5.88 0.53
C TYR A 53 -19.04 4.83 0.73
N THR A 54 -18.73 3.64 1.25
CA THR A 54 -19.75 2.62 1.54
C THR A 54 -20.69 3.06 2.66
N VAL A 55 -20.18 3.67 3.75
CA VAL A 55 -21.03 4.25 4.81
C VAL A 55 -21.92 5.37 4.28
N SER A 56 -21.35 6.25 3.44
CA SER A 56 -22.09 7.33 2.78
C SER A 56 -23.12 6.82 1.76
N PHE A 57 -22.98 5.60 1.24
CA PHE A 57 -23.95 4.94 0.36
C PHE A 57 -25.03 4.18 1.14
N ILE A 58 -24.76 3.80 2.40
CA ILE A 58 -25.75 3.18 3.29
C ILE A 58 -26.63 4.25 3.97
N MET A 59 -26.08 5.43 4.27
CA MET A 59 -26.81 6.56 4.89
C MET A 59 -27.87 7.30 4.03
N PRO A 60 -27.91 7.29 2.69
CA PRO A 60 -28.94 7.98 1.91
C PRO A 60 -30.14 7.07 1.59
N MET A 61 -30.21 5.87 2.20
CA MET A 61 -31.29 4.90 1.97
C MET A 61 -32.20 4.72 3.21
N SER A 62 -32.21 5.68 4.14
CA SER A 62 -33.20 5.82 5.21
C SER A 62 -33.83 7.20 5.22
#